data_AF-A0A367YTU1-F1
#
_entry.id   AF-A0A367YTU1-F1
#
_cell.length_a   1.000
_cell.length_b   1.000
_cell.length_c   1.000
_cell.angle_alpha   90.00
_cell.angle_beta   90.00
_cell.angle_gamma   90.00
#
_symmetry.space_group_name_H-M   'P 1'
#
loop_
_entity.id
_entity.type
_entity.pdbx_description
1 polymer ?
#
loop_
_entity_poly.entity_id
_entity_poly.type
_entity_poly.pdbx_seq_one_letter_code
_entity_poly.pdbx_strand_id
1 'polypeptide(L)'
;MSEACQLMLDEKTFELRIYSGTDRIWTTDHCAAWVPAKTTTLQPEQAHEWSMTWPGLRSDGDCSLTDTPLRAGTYVATALFQQADPVQLVMRLR
;
A
#
# COMPACT_ATOMS: atom_id res chain seq x y z
N MET A 1 24.40 4.75 -19.33
CA MET A 1 23.17 4.54 -20.12
C MET A 1 22.20 3.81 -19.20
N SER A 2 21.02 4.36 -18.99
CA SER A 2 19.94 3.69 -18.26
C SER A 2 19.35 2.62 -19.17
N GLU A 3 19.14 1.42 -18.64
CA GLU A 3 18.56 0.29 -19.36
C GLU A 3 17.12 0.04 -18.91
N ALA A 4 16.35 -0.67 -19.74
CA ALA A 4 15.03 -1.11 -19.35
C ALA A 4 15.12 -2.07 -18.16
N CYS A 5 14.17 -1.98 -17.22
CA CYS A 5 14.09 -2.86 -16.06
C CYS A 5 12.74 -3.55 -15.98
N GLN A 6 12.69 -4.70 -15.31
CA GLN A 6 11.42 -5.35 -14.98
C GLN A 6 10.93 -4.83 -13.63
N LEU A 7 9.75 -4.22 -13.64
CA LEU A 7 8.98 -3.93 -12.44
C LEU A 7 8.06 -5.11 -12.16
N MET A 8 8.27 -5.75 -11.01
CA MET A 8 7.36 -6.73 -10.44
C MET A 8 6.60 -6.06 -9.31
N LEU A 9 5.27 -6.06 -9.42
CA LEU A 9 4.34 -5.54 -8.43
C LEU A 9 3.45 -6.69 -7.99
N ASP A 10 3.57 -7.09 -6.73
CA ASP A 10 2.84 -8.18 -6.09
C ASP A 10 2.92 -8.02 -4.56
N GLU A 11 2.30 -8.95 -3.81
CA GLU A 11 2.25 -8.92 -2.35
C GLU A 11 3.62 -9.04 -1.66
N LYS A 12 4.65 -9.48 -2.40
CA LYS A 12 6.02 -9.67 -1.88
C LYS A 12 6.87 -8.43 -2.07
N THR A 13 6.55 -7.65 -3.09
CA THR A 13 7.34 -6.49 -3.53
C THR A 13 6.74 -5.17 -3.06
N PHE A 14 5.43 -5.13 -2.78
CA PHE A 14 4.72 -3.95 -2.31
C PHE A 14 3.98 -4.19 -1.00
N GLU A 15 4.11 -3.25 -0.08
CA GLU A 15 3.28 -3.18 1.11
C GLU A 15 2.75 -1.76 1.33
N LEU A 16 1.44 -1.63 1.58
CA LEU A 16 0.86 -0.40 2.08
C LEU A 16 0.46 -0.60 3.54
N ARG A 17 0.96 0.26 4.43
CA ARG A 17 0.62 0.28 5.85
C ARG A 17 -0.09 1.58 6.22
N ILE A 18 -1.16 1.50 7.01
CA ILE A 18 -1.88 2.66 7.50
C ILE A 18 -1.85 2.66 9.03
N TYR A 19 -1.36 3.75 9.61
CA TYR A 19 -1.24 3.93 11.05
C TYR A 19 -2.07 5.11 11.56
N SER A 20 -2.55 5.01 12.80
CA SER A 20 -3.03 6.12 13.61
C SER A 20 -2.17 6.20 14.87
N GLY A 21 -1.21 7.13 14.90
CA GLY A 21 -0.18 7.13 15.94
C GLY A 21 0.68 5.86 15.85
N THR A 22 0.70 5.06 16.92
CA THR A 22 1.40 3.76 16.95
C THR A 22 0.50 2.59 16.55
N ASP A 23 -0.79 2.82 16.37
CA ASP A 23 -1.76 1.77 16.08
C ASP A 23 -1.76 1.42 14.58
N ARG A 24 -1.46 0.16 14.23
CA ARG A 24 -1.53 -0.32 12.84
C ARG A 24 -2.99 -0.61 12.51
N ILE A 25 -3.58 0.25 11.69
CA ILE A 25 -4.99 0.20 11.33
C ILE A 25 -5.21 -0.77 10.18
N TRP A 26 -4.38 -0.69 9.14
CA TRP A 26 -4.57 -1.48 7.93
C TRP A 26 -3.22 -1.83 7.30
N THR A 27 -3.09 -3.02 6.71
CA THR A 27 -1.94 -3.37 5.87
C THR A 27 -2.32 -4.35 4.77
N THR A 28 -1.68 -4.24 3.60
CA THR A 28 -1.77 -5.24 2.52
C THR A 28 -1.19 -6.59 2.89
N ASP A 29 -0.28 -6.65 3.87
CA ASP A 29 0.32 -7.90 4.36
C ASP A 29 -0.73 -8.89 4.90
N HIS A 30 -1.88 -8.38 5.35
CA HIS A 30 -2.99 -9.21 5.79
C HIS A 30 -3.75 -9.88 4.63
N CYS A 31 -3.59 -9.42 3.39
CA CYS A 31 -4.21 -10.05 2.23
C CYS A 31 -3.49 -9.79 0.91
N ALA A 32 -2.90 -10.85 0.35
CA ALA A 32 -2.26 -10.80 -0.95
C ALA A 32 -3.21 -10.33 -2.08
N ALA A 33 -4.49 -10.67 -1.99
CA ALA A 33 -5.49 -10.30 -3.01
C ALA A 33 -5.77 -8.79 -3.10
N TRP A 34 -5.34 -7.99 -2.12
CA TRP A 34 -5.45 -6.53 -2.17
C TRP A 34 -4.34 -5.87 -2.98
N VAL A 35 -3.27 -6.60 -3.30
CA VAL A 35 -2.17 -6.11 -4.12
C VAL A 35 -2.33 -6.67 -5.54
N PRO A 36 -2.22 -5.84 -6.59
CA PRO A 36 -2.22 -6.35 -7.95
C PRO A 36 -0.99 -7.23 -8.19
N ALA A 37 -1.16 -8.35 -8.89
CA ALA A 37 -0.04 -9.17 -9.37
C ALA A 37 0.26 -8.82 -10.84
N LYS A 38 1.32 -8.05 -11.08
CA LYS A 38 1.69 -7.56 -12.41
C LYS A 38 3.20 -7.44 -12.59
N THR A 39 3.68 -7.94 -13.72
CA THR A 39 5.05 -7.70 -14.19
C THR A 39 5.03 -6.82 -15.42
N THR A 40 5.82 -5.75 -15.46
CA THR A 40 5.92 -4.84 -16.60
C THR A 40 7.36 -4.41 -16.84
N THR A 41 7.72 -4.21 -18.10
CA THR A 41 9.03 -3.67 -18.46
C THR A 41 8.93 -2.15 -18.50
N LEU A 42 9.75 -1.47 -17.70
CA LEU A 42 9.90 -0.02 -17.72
C LEU A 42 11.08 0.35 -18.60
N GLN A 43 10.83 1.24 -19.54
CA GLN A 43 11.89 1.95 -20.23
C GLN A 43 12.54 2.98 -19.28
N PRO A 44 13.76 3.44 -19.57
CA PRO A 44 14.36 4.56 -18.84
C PRO A 44 13.39 5.74 -18.72
N GLU A 45 13.33 6.34 -17.52
CA GLU A 45 12.47 7.49 -17.20
C GLU A 45 10.96 7.22 -17.30
N GLN A 46 10.54 5.99 -17.62
CA GLN A 46 9.14 5.62 -17.66
C GLN A 46 8.59 5.40 -16.24
N ALA A 47 7.53 6.13 -15.90
CA ALA A 47 6.78 5.91 -14.68
C ALA A 47 5.74 4.79 -14.83
N HIS A 48 5.51 4.04 -13.76
CA HIS A 48 4.36 3.16 -13.62
C HIS A 48 3.46 3.68 -12.51
N GLU A 49 2.18 3.85 -12.82
CA GLU A 49 1.18 4.29 -11.86
C GLU A 49 0.11 3.21 -11.69
N TRP A 50 -0.29 3.01 -10.45
CA TRP A 50 -1.43 2.18 -10.09
C TRP A 50 -2.06 2.76 -8.82
N SER A 51 -3.32 2.41 -8.59
CA SER A 51 -4.10 2.93 -7.48
C SER A 51 -4.79 1.79 -6.74
N MET A 52 -4.95 1.97 -5.44
CA MET A 52 -5.79 1.13 -4.60
C MET A 52 -6.70 1.97 -3.71
N THR A 53 -7.83 1.40 -3.35
CA THR A 53 -8.80 2.04 -2.47
C THR A 53 -8.75 1.39 -1.10
N TRP A 54 -8.44 2.17 -0.08
CA TRP A 54 -8.64 1.74 1.30
C TRP A 54 -10.09 2.04 1.71
N PRO A 55 -10.86 1.03 2.18
CA PRO A 55 -12.28 1.22 2.53
C PRO A 55 -12.52 2.02 3.82
N GLY A 56 -11.47 2.48 4.51
CA GLY A 56 -11.61 3.17 5.79
C GLY A 56 -11.99 2.23 6.94
N LEU A 57 -11.63 0.96 6.81
CA LEU A 57 -11.80 -0.07 7.84
C LEU A 57 -10.44 -0.61 8.26
N ARG A 58 -10.38 -1.18 9.47
CA ARG A 58 -9.20 -1.89 9.94
C ARG A 58 -9.11 -3.25 9.26
N SER A 59 -7.90 -3.69 8.89
CA SER A 59 -7.66 -5.07 8.49
C SER A 59 -7.36 -5.93 9.70
N ASP A 60 -7.88 -7.15 9.70
CA ASP A 60 -7.43 -8.24 10.58
C ASP A 60 -6.56 -9.20 9.74
N GLY A 61 -5.81 -10.10 10.38
CA GLY A 61 -4.75 -10.89 9.72
C GLY A 61 -5.24 -11.96 8.74
N ASP A 62 -6.55 -12.12 8.54
CA ASP A 62 -7.16 -13.25 7.83
C ASP A 62 -7.85 -12.82 6.53
N CYS A 63 -7.25 -11.88 5.79
CA CYS A 63 -7.88 -11.29 4.60
C CYS A 63 -9.24 -10.62 4.86
N SER A 64 -9.54 -10.23 6.10
CA SER A 64 -10.81 -9.59 6.46
C SER A 64 -10.64 -8.17 6.96
N LEU A 65 -11.78 -7.48 7.01
CA LEU A 65 -11.90 -6.13 7.51
C LEU A 65 -12.85 -6.15 8.70
N THR A 66 -12.58 -5.33 9.70
CA THR A 66 -13.49 -5.16 10.82
C THR A 66 -14.74 -4.40 10.37
N ASP A 67 -15.91 -4.78 10.87
CA ASP A 67 -17.17 -4.07 10.59
C ASP A 67 -17.29 -2.72 11.32
N THR A 68 -16.35 -2.39 12.20
CA THR A 68 -16.39 -1.15 12.98
C THR A 68 -15.79 0.01 12.19
N PRO A 69 -16.55 1.10 11.94
CA PRO A 69 -16.02 2.29 11.31
C PRO A 69 -14.89 2.91 12.13
N LEU A 70 -13.88 3.44 11.44
CA LEU A 70 -12.78 4.16 12.07
C LEU A 70 -13.26 5.49 12.66
N ARG A 71 -12.62 5.89 13.77
CA ARG A 71 -12.91 7.17 14.43
C ARG A 71 -12.31 8.32 13.63
N ALA A 72 -12.93 9.50 13.70
CA ALA A 72 -12.32 10.72 13.20
C ALA A 72 -10.91 10.90 13.80
N GLY A 73 -9.96 11.33 12.97
CA GLY A 73 -8.55 11.34 13.35
C GLY A 73 -7.58 11.51 12.19
N THR A 74 -6.30 11.46 12.50
CA THR A 74 -5.20 11.52 11.53
C THR A 74 -4.66 10.12 11.29
N TYR A 75 -4.55 9.78 10.01
CA TYR A 75 -4.04 8.50 9.56
C TYR A 75 -2.84 8.73 8.62
N VAL A 76 -1.83 7.88 8.69
CA VAL A 76 -0.64 7.96 7.82
C VAL A 76 -0.54 6.68 7.01
N ALA A 77 -0.74 6.79 5.71
CA ALA A 77 -0.45 5.72 4.76
C ALA A 77 1.04 5.76 4.41
N THR A 78 1.72 4.63 4.52
CA THR A 78 3.13 4.45 4.15
C THR A 78 3.20 3.36 3.10
N ALA A 79 3.61 3.73 1.88
CA ALA A 79 3.84 2.80 0.79
C ALA A 79 5.32 2.36 0.80
N LEU A 80 5.53 1.06 0.75
CA LEU A 80 6.83 0.40 0.74
C LEU A 80 6.92 -0.40 -0.56
N PHE A 81 8.00 -0.20 -1.31
CA PHE A 81 8.27 -0.97 -2.52
C PHE A 81 9.72 -1.42 -2.55
N GLN A 82 9.97 -2.71 -2.31
CA GLN A 82 11.31 -3.31 -2.24
C GLN A 82 12.31 -2.44 -1.44
N GLN A 83 13.38 -1.97 -2.08
CA GLN A 83 14.42 -1.11 -1.49
C GLN A 83 14.23 0.38 -1.82
N ALA A 84 13.09 0.77 -2.39
CA ALA A 84 12.78 2.17 -2.60
C ALA A 84 12.49 2.87 -1.27
N ASP A 85 12.75 4.18 -1.23
CA ASP A 85 12.41 4.99 -0.07
C ASP A 85 10.90 4.95 0.20
N PRO A 86 10.48 4.76 1.46
CA PRO A 86 9.06 4.75 1.79
C PRO A 86 8.42 6.11 1.50
N VAL A 87 7.22 6.09 0.92
CA VAL A 87 6.44 7.29 0.66
C VAL A 87 5.28 7.38 1.65
N GLN A 88 5.10 8.54 2.27
CA GLN A 88 4.04 8.77 3.25
C GLN A 88 2.98 9.77 2.77
N LEU A 89 1.72 9.44 3.05
CA LEU A 89 0.57 10.30 2.85
C LEU A 89 -0.21 10.47 4.15
N VAL A 90 -0.33 11.71 4.62
CA VAL A 90 -1.13 12.06 5.80
C VAL A 90 -2.57 12.34 5.38
N MET A 91 -3.50 11.64 6.01
CA MET A 91 -4.93 11.68 5.73
C MET A 91 -5.70 12.08 6.99
N ARG A 92 -6.84 12.77 6.82
CA ARG A 92 -7.70 13.17 7.93
C ARG A 92 -9.11 12.67 7.71
N LEU A 93 -9.58 11.79 8.60
CA LEU A 93 -10.97 11.36 8.67
C LEU A 93 -11.75 12.33 9.56
N ARG A 94 -12.90 12.80 9.08
CA ARG A 94 -13.76 13.76 9.77
C ARG A 94 -15.07 13.13 10.17
#